data_AF-J3D347-F1
#
_entry.id   AF-J3D347-F1
#
_cell.length_a   1.000
_cell.length_b   1.000
_cell.length_c   1.000
_cell.angle_alpha   90.00
_cell.angle_beta   90.00
_cell.angle_gamma   90.00
#
_symmetry.space_group_name_H-M   'P 1'
#
loop_
_entity.id
_entity.type
_entity.pdbx_description
1 polymer ?
#
loop_
_entity_poly.entity_id
_entity_poly.type
_entity_poly.pdbx_seq_one_letter_code
_entity_poly.pdbx_strand_id
1 'polypeptide(L)'
;MENTQGGRGSYLRGLAVAISVTDDFGLFRACVNCLSPHEAVDLLRLEAGKSSKLRDALLQKVVRDVAHKVCAEHLQLTETLLQDLSSADSRARQGLGYCLSSLHPTLPRKAQERIQAGFFSSRYVVVRRRGYKAANAVGWVQIELLLATWEMYRDPESALLLVKLLPPVRLLAMRGDLMPALSEGWMRSRLYLRLAEIAPETVGELESVDGISYCYVLAKLGRELTVAQAKAVVKRFEGDDRFGLVVWSLGQMKQWQVLTWLAKRLPEVHEARLTALTAKYAG
;
A
#
# COMPACT_ATOMS: atom_id res chain seq x y z
N MET A 1 7.79 7.00 -47.69
CA MET A 1 7.70 7.27 -46.23
C MET A 1 8.20 6.02 -45.54
N GLU A 2 9.49 6.02 -45.23
CA GLU A 2 10.27 4.82 -44.96
C GLU A 2 10.20 4.37 -43.50
N ASN A 3 10.34 3.05 -43.37
CA ASN A 3 10.42 2.13 -42.24
C ASN A 3 11.34 2.54 -41.05
N THR A 4 11.23 3.78 -40.55
CA THR A 4 12.12 4.39 -39.53
C THR A 4 11.77 3.99 -38.09
N GLN A 5 10.53 3.60 -37.81
CA GLN A 5 10.12 3.13 -36.47
C GLN A 5 10.84 1.83 -36.06
N GLY A 6 11.07 0.90 -37.00
CA GLY A 6 11.79 -0.34 -36.73
C GLY A 6 13.26 -0.12 -36.35
N GLY A 7 13.92 0.86 -36.97
CA GLY A 7 15.34 1.17 -36.75
C GLY A 7 15.61 1.75 -35.36
N ARG A 8 14.83 2.76 -34.94
CA ARG A 8 15.00 3.41 -33.63
C ARG A 8 14.70 2.47 -32.46
N GLY A 9 13.63 1.68 -32.56
CA GLY A 9 13.28 0.70 -31.52
C GLY A 9 14.36 -0.37 -31.34
N SER A 10 14.89 -0.91 -32.44
CA SER A 10 15.98 -1.90 -32.41
C SER A 10 17.26 -1.30 -31.82
N TYR A 11 17.62 -0.09 -32.22
CA TYR A 11 18.76 0.65 -31.68
C TYR A 11 18.65 0.87 -30.17
N LEU A 12 17.49 1.34 -29.68
CA LEU A 12 17.27 1.56 -28.24
C LEU A 12 17.28 0.27 -27.44
N ARG A 13 16.82 -0.86 -28.00
CA ARG A 13 16.97 -2.18 -27.37
C ARG A 13 18.42 -2.59 -27.26
N GLY A 14 19.20 -2.40 -28.34
CA GLY A 14 20.64 -2.65 -28.34
C GLY A 14 21.36 -1.83 -27.27
N LEU A 15 21.08 -0.53 -27.20
CA LEU A 15 21.60 0.34 -26.14
C LEU A 15 21.18 -0.16 -24.75
N ALA A 16 19.90 -0.49 -24.53
CA ALA A 16 19.40 -0.96 -23.24
C ALA A 16 20.11 -2.23 -22.72
N VAL A 17 20.55 -3.10 -23.63
CA VAL A 17 21.34 -4.30 -23.32
C VAL A 17 22.80 -3.97 -23.06
N ALA A 18 23.38 -3.04 -23.84
CA ALA A 18 24.80 -2.67 -23.75
C ALA A 18 25.15 -1.81 -22.51
N ILE A 19 24.16 -1.10 -21.94
CA ILE A 19 24.39 -0.27 -20.74
C ILE A 19 24.77 -1.16 -19.55
N SER A 20 25.97 -0.88 -19.00
CA SER A 20 26.48 -1.48 -17.76
C SER A 20 25.66 -1.03 -16.53
N VAL A 21 26.20 -1.16 -15.32
CA VAL A 21 25.55 -0.58 -14.12
C VAL A 21 25.45 0.94 -14.23
N THR A 22 26.33 1.59 -15.01
CA THR A 22 26.31 3.03 -15.29
C THR A 22 25.88 3.29 -16.74
N ASP A 23 24.83 4.10 -16.91
CA ASP A 23 24.45 4.72 -18.19
C ASP A 23 25.44 5.85 -18.45
N ASP A 24 26.54 5.56 -19.15
CA ASP A 24 27.62 6.51 -19.38
C ASP A 24 27.05 7.81 -19.97
N PHE A 25 27.16 8.88 -19.18
CA PHE A 25 26.64 10.23 -19.46
C PHE A 25 25.12 10.34 -19.67
N GLY A 26 24.33 9.31 -19.34
CA GLY A 26 22.88 9.34 -19.51
C GLY A 26 22.42 9.28 -20.97
N LEU A 27 23.30 8.84 -21.88
CA LEU A 27 23.05 8.85 -23.33
C LEU A 27 21.78 8.07 -23.69
N PHE A 28 21.55 6.94 -23.04
CA PHE A 28 20.35 6.14 -23.31
C PHE A 28 19.07 6.89 -22.99
N ARG A 29 19.00 7.52 -21.82
CA ARG A 29 17.84 8.33 -21.43
C ARG A 29 17.68 9.54 -22.33
N ALA A 30 18.78 10.16 -22.76
CA ALA A 30 18.75 11.24 -23.73
C ALA A 30 18.12 10.79 -25.07
N CYS A 31 18.55 9.65 -25.61
CA CYS A 31 17.97 9.06 -26.83
C CYS A 31 16.47 8.76 -26.67
N VAL A 32 16.04 8.21 -25.52
CA VAL A 32 14.62 8.01 -25.23
C VAL A 32 13.87 9.35 -25.19
N ASN A 33 14.45 10.40 -24.61
CA ASN A 33 13.83 11.73 -24.53
C ASN A 33 13.61 12.39 -25.90
N CYS A 34 14.42 12.04 -26.90
CA CYS A 34 14.26 12.54 -28.27
C CYS A 34 13.06 11.93 -29.01
N LEU A 35 12.42 10.87 -28.49
CA LEU A 35 11.24 10.30 -29.10
C LEU A 35 10.06 11.28 -29.03
N SER A 36 9.27 11.32 -30.09
CA SER A 36 7.94 11.95 -30.04
C SER A 36 7.03 11.19 -29.06
N PRO A 37 5.95 11.82 -28.55
CA PRO A 37 4.98 11.13 -27.69
C PRO A 37 4.42 9.85 -28.33
N HIS A 38 4.12 9.89 -29.63
CA HIS A 38 3.64 8.75 -30.40
C HIS A 38 4.66 7.59 -30.44
N GLU A 39 5.92 7.87 -30.79
CA GLU A 39 6.97 6.85 -30.82
C GLU A 39 7.22 6.23 -29.43
N ALA A 40 7.21 7.05 -28.37
CA ALA A 40 7.41 6.57 -27.01
C ALA A 40 6.26 5.68 -26.53
N VAL A 41 5.02 6.05 -26.85
CA VAL A 41 3.83 5.24 -26.56
C VAL A 41 3.87 3.90 -27.28
N ASP A 42 4.16 3.90 -28.59
CA ASP A 42 4.21 2.68 -29.40
C ASP A 42 5.31 1.73 -28.92
N LEU A 43 6.51 2.26 -28.65
CA LEU A 43 7.59 1.45 -28.11
C LEU A 43 7.27 0.94 -26.69
N LEU A 44 6.65 1.77 -25.84
CA LEU A 44 6.27 1.35 -24.50
C LEU A 44 5.24 0.21 -24.56
N ARG A 45 4.26 0.28 -25.47
CA ARG A 45 3.29 -0.80 -25.67
C ARG A 45 3.97 -2.15 -25.93
N LEU A 46 4.99 -2.17 -26.79
CA LEU A 46 5.74 -3.38 -27.14
C LEU A 46 6.65 -3.90 -26.00
N GLU A 47 7.03 -3.03 -25.07
CA GLU A 47 7.94 -3.33 -23.96
C GLU A 47 7.24 -3.47 -22.60
N ALA A 48 5.96 -3.07 -22.48
CA ALA A 48 5.27 -2.94 -21.20
C ALA A 48 5.19 -4.26 -20.40
N GLY A 49 4.97 -5.38 -21.09
CA GLY A 49 4.96 -6.72 -20.48
C GLY A 49 6.35 -7.25 -20.12
N LYS A 50 7.43 -6.62 -20.59
CA LYS A 50 8.80 -7.07 -20.34
C LYS A 50 9.34 -6.42 -19.08
N SER A 51 10.34 -7.05 -18.47
CA SER A 51 11.12 -6.40 -17.40
C SER A 51 12.44 -5.94 -18.01
N SER A 52 12.52 -4.68 -18.42
CA SER A 52 13.68 -4.12 -19.11
C SER A 52 13.95 -2.68 -18.70
N LYS A 53 15.23 -2.28 -18.77
CA LYS A 53 15.65 -0.87 -18.59
C LYS A 53 14.94 0.05 -19.59
N LEU A 54 14.64 -0.47 -20.79
CA LEU A 54 13.91 0.24 -21.84
C LEU A 54 12.47 0.53 -21.47
N ARG A 55 11.71 -0.45 -20.95
CA ARG A 55 10.36 -0.19 -20.42
C ARG A 55 10.39 0.94 -19.40
N ASP A 56 11.33 0.90 -18.45
CA ASP A 56 11.38 1.88 -17.37
C ASP A 56 11.70 3.28 -17.89
N ALA A 57 12.67 3.43 -18.80
CA ALA A 57 12.99 4.70 -19.42
C ALA A 57 11.82 5.26 -20.27
N LEU A 58 11.19 4.42 -21.08
CA LEU A 58 10.01 4.79 -21.88
C LEU A 58 8.85 5.21 -20.99
N LEU A 59 8.56 4.45 -19.94
CA LEU A 59 7.51 4.76 -18.97
C LEU A 59 7.75 6.12 -18.29
N GLN A 60 8.97 6.39 -17.84
CA GLN A 60 9.31 7.69 -17.23
C GLN A 60 9.22 8.85 -18.22
N LYS A 61 9.50 8.62 -19.50
CA LYS A 61 9.22 9.60 -20.55
C LYS A 61 7.72 9.82 -20.71
N VAL A 62 6.93 8.77 -20.92
CA VAL A 62 5.48 8.88 -21.13
C VAL A 62 4.80 9.53 -19.92
N VAL A 63 5.20 9.20 -18.69
CA VAL A 63 4.69 9.87 -17.47
C VAL A 63 4.97 11.37 -17.50
N ARG A 64 6.17 11.81 -17.92
CA ARG A 64 6.51 13.23 -18.07
C ARG A 64 5.74 13.90 -19.20
N ASP A 65 5.60 13.22 -20.33
CA ASP A 65 4.84 13.72 -21.48
C ASP A 65 3.37 13.93 -21.08
N VAL A 66 2.75 12.98 -20.37
CA VAL A 66 1.38 13.10 -19.81
C VAL A 66 1.29 14.27 -18.82
N ALA A 67 2.25 14.39 -17.90
CA ALA A 67 2.27 15.47 -16.92
C ALA A 67 2.41 16.86 -17.55
N HIS A 68 3.11 16.96 -18.69
CA HIS A 68 3.21 18.20 -19.45
C HIS A 68 1.95 18.48 -20.27
N LYS A 69 1.52 17.50 -21.08
CA LYS A 69 0.31 17.59 -21.91
C LYS A 69 -0.18 16.20 -22.28
N VAL A 70 -1.34 15.82 -21.74
CA VAL A 70 -2.04 14.61 -22.17
C VAL A 70 -2.51 14.73 -23.63
N CYS A 71 -2.39 13.65 -24.39
CA CYS A 71 -2.85 13.53 -25.77
C CYS A 71 -3.60 12.19 -25.98
N ALA A 72 -4.18 12.00 -27.16
CA ALA A 72 -5.01 10.84 -27.47
C ALA A 72 -4.22 9.52 -27.39
N GLU A 73 -2.96 9.53 -27.79
CA GLU A 73 -2.05 8.39 -27.78
C GLU A 73 -1.80 7.88 -26.35
N HIS A 74 -1.65 8.78 -25.38
CA HIS A 74 -1.51 8.40 -23.96
C HIS A 74 -2.76 7.70 -23.42
N LEU A 75 -3.95 8.17 -23.82
CA LEU A 75 -5.21 7.56 -23.41
C LEU A 75 -5.40 6.20 -24.10
N GLN A 76 -5.10 6.10 -25.39
CA GLN A 76 -5.17 4.86 -26.15
C GLN A 76 -4.19 3.80 -25.61
N LEU A 77 -2.98 4.21 -25.24
CA LEU A 77 -2.02 3.35 -24.54
C LEU A 77 -2.64 2.78 -23.27
N THR A 78 -3.26 3.63 -22.45
CA THR A 78 -3.88 3.22 -21.18
C THR A 78 -4.94 2.15 -21.41
N GLU A 79 -5.82 2.34 -22.40
CA GLU A 79 -6.84 1.34 -22.75
C GLU A 79 -6.26 0.03 -23.24
N THR A 80 -5.23 0.11 -24.07
CA THR A 80 -4.54 -1.06 -24.60
C THR A 80 -3.89 -1.86 -23.47
N LEU A 81 -3.19 -1.18 -22.56
CA LEU A 81 -2.55 -1.83 -21.41
C LEU A 81 -3.59 -2.48 -20.49
N LEU A 82 -4.77 -1.87 -20.30
CA LEU A 82 -5.87 -2.47 -19.53
C LEU A 82 -6.43 -3.72 -20.20
N GLN A 83 -6.61 -3.69 -21.52
CA GLN A 83 -7.06 -4.84 -22.28
C GLN A 83 -6.05 -5.99 -22.18
N ASP A 84 -4.77 -5.70 -22.41
CA ASP A 84 -3.69 -6.69 -22.36
C ASP A 84 -3.50 -7.27 -20.96
N LEU A 85 -3.74 -6.48 -19.90
CA LEU A 85 -3.62 -6.93 -18.50
C LEU A 85 -4.53 -8.13 -18.19
N SER A 86 -5.70 -8.19 -18.83
CA SER A 86 -6.73 -9.21 -18.57
C SER A 86 -6.37 -10.59 -19.11
N SER A 87 -5.63 -10.63 -20.23
CA SER A 87 -5.26 -11.87 -20.95
C SER A 87 -3.78 -12.24 -20.78
N ALA A 88 -2.95 -11.34 -20.26
CA ALA A 88 -1.53 -11.56 -20.06
C ALA A 88 -1.21 -12.73 -19.12
N ASP A 89 -0.08 -13.40 -19.38
CA ASP A 89 0.54 -14.34 -18.46
C ASP A 89 1.02 -13.65 -17.16
N SER A 90 1.48 -14.45 -16.19
CA SER A 90 1.90 -13.92 -14.88
C SER A 90 3.01 -12.85 -14.98
N ARG A 91 4.01 -13.05 -15.85
CA ARG A 91 5.17 -12.16 -15.98
C ARG A 91 4.78 -10.86 -16.65
N ALA A 92 4.08 -10.96 -17.79
CA ALA A 92 3.59 -9.81 -18.53
C ALA A 92 2.63 -8.97 -17.69
N ARG A 93 1.75 -9.60 -16.92
CA ARG A 93 0.80 -8.90 -16.03
C ARG A 93 1.49 -8.03 -14.98
N GLN A 94 2.64 -8.44 -14.45
CA GLN A 94 3.40 -7.59 -13.52
C GLN A 94 3.94 -6.34 -14.22
N GLY A 95 4.48 -6.47 -15.43
CA GLY A 95 4.97 -5.34 -16.23
C GLY A 95 3.87 -4.37 -16.63
N LEU A 96 2.76 -4.90 -17.15
CA LEU A 96 1.57 -4.11 -17.52
C LEU A 96 0.98 -3.39 -16.31
N GLY A 97 0.80 -4.12 -15.20
CA GLY A 97 0.32 -3.54 -13.95
C GLY A 97 1.25 -2.44 -13.45
N TYR A 98 2.57 -2.63 -13.52
CA TYR A 98 3.54 -1.61 -13.16
C TYR A 98 3.39 -0.34 -14.01
N CYS A 99 3.32 -0.48 -15.34
CA CYS A 99 3.12 0.66 -16.25
C CYS A 99 1.84 1.44 -15.91
N LEU A 100 0.71 0.73 -15.77
CA LEU A 100 -0.57 1.33 -15.40
C LEU A 100 -0.51 2.05 -14.04
N SER A 101 0.11 1.44 -13.03
CA SER A 101 0.23 2.05 -11.70
C SER A 101 1.10 3.30 -11.67
N SER A 102 2.09 3.39 -12.57
CA SER A 102 2.97 4.55 -12.69
C SER A 102 2.34 5.68 -13.49
N LEU A 103 1.51 5.36 -14.51
CA LEU A 103 0.75 6.36 -15.27
C LEU A 103 -0.44 6.91 -14.50
N HIS A 104 -1.05 6.09 -13.63
CA HIS A 104 -2.28 6.44 -12.91
C HIS A 104 -2.26 7.84 -12.27
N PRO A 105 -1.22 8.28 -11.51
CA PRO A 105 -1.27 9.57 -10.85
C PRO A 105 -1.27 10.79 -11.78
N THR A 106 -0.76 10.66 -13.00
CA THR A 106 -0.60 11.79 -13.93
C THR A 106 -1.72 11.89 -14.97
N LEU A 107 -2.52 10.84 -15.12
CA LEU A 107 -3.61 10.80 -16.10
C LEU A 107 -4.82 11.63 -15.67
N PRO A 108 -5.68 12.07 -16.62
CA PRO A 108 -6.97 12.70 -16.29
C PRO A 108 -7.90 11.78 -15.50
N ARG A 109 -8.79 12.38 -14.70
CA ARG A 109 -9.72 11.67 -13.80
C ARG A 109 -10.43 10.46 -14.43
N LYS A 110 -11.01 10.61 -15.63
CA LYS A 110 -11.70 9.53 -16.32
C LYS A 110 -10.81 8.32 -16.61
N ALA A 111 -9.54 8.55 -16.99
CA ALA A 111 -8.60 7.46 -17.24
C ALA A 111 -8.13 6.81 -15.93
N GLN A 112 -7.94 7.61 -14.87
CA GLN A 112 -7.67 7.08 -13.53
C GLN A 112 -8.80 6.16 -13.04
N GLU A 113 -10.06 6.54 -13.26
CA GLU A 113 -11.24 5.72 -12.94
C GLU A 113 -11.22 4.39 -13.68
N ARG A 114 -10.88 4.39 -14.98
CA ARG A 114 -10.77 3.15 -15.77
C ARG A 114 -9.65 2.24 -15.27
N ILE A 115 -8.50 2.81 -14.88
CA ILE A 115 -7.41 2.05 -14.29
C ILE A 115 -7.84 1.42 -12.96
N GLN A 116 -8.51 2.18 -12.09
CA GLN A 116 -9.04 1.65 -10.83
C GLN A 116 -10.04 0.52 -11.08
N ALA A 117 -10.95 0.69 -12.04
CA ALA A 117 -11.89 -0.35 -12.47
C ALA A 117 -11.16 -1.64 -12.86
N GLY A 118 -10.21 -1.56 -13.79
CA GLY A 118 -9.46 -2.74 -14.24
C GLY A 118 -8.61 -3.38 -13.14
N PHE A 119 -8.05 -2.60 -12.21
CA PHE A 119 -7.31 -3.15 -11.08
C PHE A 119 -8.22 -3.84 -10.07
N PHE A 120 -9.31 -3.20 -9.66
CA PHE A 120 -10.20 -3.68 -8.61
C PHE A 120 -11.05 -4.87 -9.05
N SER A 121 -11.47 -4.92 -10.31
CA SER A 121 -12.20 -6.07 -10.87
C SER A 121 -11.31 -7.27 -11.23
N SER A 122 -9.99 -7.18 -11.02
CA SER A 122 -9.08 -8.26 -11.37
C SER A 122 -9.24 -9.45 -10.44
N ARG A 123 -9.37 -10.65 -11.01
CA ARG A 123 -9.31 -11.91 -10.24
C ARG A 123 -7.97 -12.14 -9.52
N TYR A 124 -6.91 -11.46 -9.95
CA TYR A 124 -5.56 -11.63 -9.40
C TYR A 124 -5.27 -10.65 -8.25
N VAL A 125 -5.05 -11.18 -7.05
CA VAL A 125 -4.78 -10.38 -5.84
C VAL A 125 -3.60 -9.42 -5.99
N VAL A 126 -2.53 -9.80 -6.70
CA VAL A 126 -1.35 -8.93 -6.88
C VAL A 126 -1.69 -7.70 -7.72
N VAL A 127 -2.62 -7.83 -8.67
CA VAL A 127 -3.11 -6.70 -9.47
C VAL A 127 -4.00 -5.80 -8.61
N ARG A 128 -4.92 -6.36 -7.83
CA ARG A 128 -5.77 -5.59 -6.91
C ARG A 128 -4.95 -4.82 -5.88
N ARG A 129 -3.95 -5.46 -5.25
CA ARG A 129 -2.99 -4.82 -4.32
C ARG A 129 -2.30 -3.61 -4.93
N ARG A 130 -1.91 -3.71 -6.20
CA ARG A 130 -1.33 -2.59 -6.94
C ARG A 130 -2.35 -1.47 -7.14
N GLY A 131 -3.60 -1.83 -7.45
CA GLY A 131 -4.72 -0.89 -7.47
C GLY A 131 -4.91 -0.14 -6.15
N TYR A 132 -4.95 -0.84 -5.02
CA TYR A 132 -5.13 -0.20 -3.71
C TYR A 132 -3.99 0.79 -3.41
N LYS A 133 -2.75 0.40 -3.72
CA LYS A 133 -1.59 1.29 -3.58
C LYS A 133 -1.69 2.52 -4.49
N ALA A 134 -2.09 2.33 -5.76
CA ALA A 134 -2.24 3.42 -6.72
C ALA A 134 -3.36 4.40 -6.34
N ALA A 135 -4.52 3.89 -5.90
CA ALA A 135 -5.62 4.70 -5.40
C ALA A 135 -5.22 5.49 -4.13
N ASN A 136 -4.53 4.83 -3.19
CA ASN A 136 -4.04 5.50 -2.00
C ASN A 136 -3.04 6.63 -2.30
N ALA A 137 -2.22 6.49 -3.34
CA ALA A 137 -1.23 7.49 -3.74
C ALA A 137 -1.85 8.77 -4.33
N VAL A 138 -2.97 8.66 -5.05
CA VAL A 138 -3.67 9.84 -5.62
C VAL A 138 -4.62 10.52 -4.63
N GLY A 139 -4.85 9.93 -3.46
CA GLY A 139 -5.68 10.50 -2.40
C GLY A 139 -7.19 10.42 -2.64
N TRP A 140 -7.64 9.69 -3.66
CA TRP A 140 -9.06 9.48 -3.94
C TRP A 140 -9.30 8.08 -4.53
N VAL A 141 -10.52 7.56 -4.37
CA VAL A 141 -10.92 6.26 -4.95
C VAL A 141 -12.38 6.30 -5.42
N GLN A 142 -12.75 5.43 -6.37
CA GLN A 142 -14.15 5.10 -6.61
C GLN A 142 -14.68 4.24 -5.46
N ILE A 143 -15.36 4.85 -4.49
CA ILE A 143 -15.78 4.20 -3.25
C ILE A 143 -16.71 3.02 -3.50
N GLU A 144 -17.70 3.17 -4.38
CA GLU A 144 -18.64 2.07 -4.69
C GLU A 144 -17.94 0.86 -5.32
N LEU A 145 -16.97 1.12 -6.20
CA LEU A 145 -16.16 0.05 -6.78
C LEU A 145 -15.28 -0.63 -5.72
N LEU A 146 -14.68 0.14 -4.81
CA LEU A 146 -13.88 -0.41 -3.71
C LEU A 146 -14.73 -1.26 -2.77
N LEU A 147 -15.96 -0.83 -2.46
CA LEU A 147 -16.93 -1.58 -1.67
C LEU A 147 -17.32 -2.90 -2.35
N ALA A 148 -17.68 -2.87 -3.64
CA ALA A 148 -17.98 -4.10 -4.39
C ALA A 148 -16.79 -5.06 -4.43
N THR A 149 -15.58 -4.52 -4.54
CA THR A 149 -14.33 -5.30 -4.53
C THR A 149 -14.07 -5.93 -3.15
N TRP A 150 -14.33 -5.17 -2.09
CA TRP A 150 -14.27 -5.68 -0.72
C TRP A 150 -15.27 -6.82 -0.50
N GLU A 151 -16.52 -6.64 -0.92
CA GLU A 151 -17.56 -7.67 -0.81
C GLU A 151 -17.16 -8.97 -1.51
N MET A 152 -16.56 -8.85 -2.70
CA MET A 152 -16.16 -9.99 -3.53
C MET A 152 -14.90 -10.71 -3.03
N TYR A 153 -13.85 -9.98 -2.65
CA TYR A 153 -12.52 -10.58 -2.42
C TYR A 153 -12.03 -10.55 -0.97
N ARG A 154 -12.57 -9.66 -0.14
CA ARG A 154 -12.19 -9.49 1.27
C ARG A 154 -10.68 -9.28 1.50
N ASP A 155 -10.01 -8.59 0.58
CA ASP A 155 -8.57 -8.31 0.70
C ASP A 155 -8.27 -7.38 1.90
N PRO A 156 -7.26 -7.67 2.75
CA PRO A 156 -6.88 -6.82 3.88
C PRO A 156 -6.52 -5.39 3.48
N GLU A 157 -5.83 -5.20 2.35
CA GLU A 157 -5.46 -3.88 1.86
C GLU A 157 -6.68 -3.06 1.40
N SER A 158 -7.75 -3.72 0.91
CA SER A 158 -9.03 -3.08 0.60
C SER A 158 -9.72 -2.62 1.88
N ALA A 159 -9.79 -3.48 2.91
CA ALA A 159 -10.36 -3.13 4.21
C ALA A 159 -9.66 -1.91 4.82
N LEU A 160 -8.33 -1.88 4.78
CA LEU A 160 -7.55 -0.74 5.28
C LEU A 160 -7.83 0.55 4.49
N LEU A 161 -7.98 0.45 3.17
CA LEU A 161 -8.31 1.59 2.33
C LEU A 161 -9.72 2.11 2.64
N LEU A 162 -10.69 1.22 2.88
CA LEU A 162 -12.03 1.58 3.37
C LEU A 162 -11.97 2.28 4.73
N VAL A 163 -11.20 1.77 5.69
CA VAL A 163 -10.98 2.42 7.00
C VAL A 163 -10.46 3.84 6.86
N LYS A 164 -9.59 4.09 5.87
CA LYS A 164 -9.05 5.43 5.62
C LYS A 164 -10.11 6.37 5.04
N LEU A 165 -10.98 5.87 4.15
CA LEU A 165 -11.77 6.72 3.25
C LEU A 165 -13.26 6.82 3.61
N LEU A 166 -13.85 5.80 4.22
CA LEU A 166 -15.26 5.84 4.60
C LEU A 166 -15.48 6.79 5.80
N PRO A 167 -16.67 7.40 5.91
CA PRO A 167 -17.05 8.15 7.09
C PRO A 167 -17.23 7.20 8.30
N PRO A 168 -16.96 7.66 9.54
CA PRO A 168 -17.06 6.84 10.75
C PRO A 168 -18.38 6.08 10.90
N VAL A 169 -19.51 6.70 10.54
CA VAL A 169 -20.84 6.06 10.60
C VAL A 169 -20.93 4.79 9.76
N ARG A 170 -20.31 4.79 8.57
CA ARG A 170 -20.28 3.60 7.71
C ARG A 170 -19.29 2.56 8.22
N LEU A 171 -18.15 2.99 8.78
CA LEU A 171 -17.21 2.08 9.43
C LEU A 171 -17.84 1.37 10.63
N LEU A 172 -18.66 2.07 11.42
CA LEU A 172 -19.36 1.49 12.57
C LEU A 172 -20.34 0.39 12.16
N ALA A 173 -21.07 0.59 11.06
CA ALA A 173 -21.96 -0.41 10.49
C ALA A 173 -21.20 -1.62 9.92
N MET A 174 -20.01 -1.39 9.34
CA MET A 174 -19.17 -2.44 8.74
C MET A 174 -18.15 -3.05 9.71
N ARG A 175 -18.14 -2.66 10.99
CA ARG A 175 -17.03 -3.00 11.90
C ARG A 175 -16.82 -4.50 12.07
N GLY A 176 -17.92 -5.25 12.19
CA GLY A 176 -17.89 -6.71 12.37
C GLY A 176 -17.30 -7.43 11.16
N ASP A 177 -17.54 -6.90 9.97
CA ASP A 177 -16.99 -7.41 8.71
C ASP A 177 -15.52 -7.03 8.50
N LEU A 178 -15.16 -5.79 8.86
CA LEU A 178 -13.80 -5.28 8.63
C LEU A 178 -12.81 -5.87 9.64
N MET A 179 -13.19 -6.01 10.92
CA MET A 179 -12.27 -6.41 11.99
C MET A 179 -11.49 -7.69 11.68
N PRO A 180 -12.12 -8.79 11.20
CA PRO A 180 -11.41 -10.04 10.96
C PRO A 180 -10.36 -9.94 9.84
N ALA A 181 -10.53 -9.03 8.87
CA ALA A 181 -9.57 -8.83 7.79
C ALA A 181 -8.39 -7.93 8.19
N LEU A 182 -8.49 -7.18 9.30
CA LEU A 182 -7.39 -6.37 9.82
C LEU A 182 -6.51 -7.25 10.71
N SER A 183 -5.57 -7.97 10.09
CA SER A 183 -4.68 -8.92 10.79
C SER A 183 -3.70 -8.24 11.74
N GLU A 184 -3.26 -7.03 11.41
CA GLU A 184 -2.23 -6.31 12.15
C GLU A 184 -2.81 -5.36 13.20
N GLY A 185 -2.16 -5.28 14.37
CA GLY A 185 -2.59 -4.41 15.45
C GLY A 185 -2.69 -2.93 15.05
N TRP A 186 -1.76 -2.43 14.21
CA TRP A 186 -1.81 -1.05 13.72
C TRP A 186 -3.00 -0.79 12.78
N MET A 187 -3.49 -1.81 12.06
CA MET A 187 -4.67 -1.70 11.22
C MET A 187 -5.93 -1.62 12.08
N ARG A 188 -6.05 -2.51 13.08
CA ARG A 188 -7.15 -2.49 14.07
C ARG A 188 -7.20 -1.17 14.81
N SER A 189 -6.04 -0.68 15.25
CA SER A 189 -5.90 0.62 15.92
C SER A 189 -6.46 1.77 15.06
N ARG A 190 -6.17 1.78 13.74
CA ARG A 190 -6.72 2.80 12.83
C ARG A 190 -8.24 2.75 12.74
N LEU A 191 -8.83 1.56 12.65
CA LEU A 191 -10.28 1.41 12.64
C LEU A 191 -10.89 1.97 13.93
N TYR A 192 -10.41 1.55 15.09
CA TYR A 192 -10.98 2.00 16.38
C TYR A 192 -10.76 3.49 16.66
N LEU A 193 -9.67 4.10 16.19
CA LEU A 193 -9.50 5.55 16.27
C LEU A 193 -10.58 6.28 15.47
N ARG A 194 -10.93 5.77 14.28
CA ARG A 194 -12.02 6.34 13.46
C ARG A 194 -13.38 6.09 14.08
N LEU A 195 -13.63 4.92 14.66
CA LEU A 195 -14.90 4.61 15.34
C LEU A 195 -15.12 5.49 16.58
N ALA A 196 -14.06 5.73 17.34
CA ALA A 196 -14.12 6.54 18.56
C ALA A 196 -14.52 8.01 18.31
N GLU A 197 -14.45 8.50 17.07
CA GLU A 197 -14.94 9.83 16.68
C GLU A 197 -16.46 9.97 16.91
N ILE A 198 -17.22 8.88 16.83
CA ILE A 198 -18.69 8.88 16.97
C ILE A 198 -19.23 7.90 18.00
N ALA A 199 -18.50 6.83 18.29
CA ALA A 199 -18.90 5.71 19.16
C ALA A 199 -17.74 5.33 20.10
N PRO A 200 -17.34 6.23 21.03
CA PRO A 200 -16.20 6.04 21.91
C PRO A 200 -16.20 4.77 22.77
N GLU A 201 -17.38 4.23 23.06
CA GLU A 201 -17.61 3.03 23.85
C GLU A 201 -17.12 1.75 23.14
N THR A 202 -17.06 1.74 21.80
CA THR A 202 -16.63 0.56 21.05
C THR A 202 -15.15 0.23 21.30
N VAL A 203 -14.34 1.19 21.77
CA VAL A 203 -12.91 0.98 22.03
C VAL A 203 -12.66 -0.17 23.02
N GLY A 204 -13.58 -0.41 23.96
CA GLY A 204 -13.47 -1.54 24.91
C GLY A 204 -13.45 -2.91 24.24
N GLU A 205 -14.09 -3.05 23.06
CA GLU A 205 -14.09 -4.29 22.29
C GLU A 205 -12.65 -4.73 21.94
N LEU A 206 -11.76 -3.76 21.64
CA LEU A 206 -10.38 -4.01 21.24
C LEU A 206 -9.53 -4.65 22.35
N GLU A 207 -9.87 -4.48 23.63
CA GLU A 207 -9.13 -5.07 24.75
C GLU A 207 -9.10 -6.60 24.70
N SER A 208 -10.22 -7.19 24.27
CA SER A 208 -10.37 -8.64 24.13
C SER A 208 -9.65 -9.19 22.89
N VAL A 209 -9.54 -8.39 21.83
CA VAL A 209 -9.01 -8.79 20.52
C VAL A 209 -7.49 -8.57 20.42
N ASP A 210 -7.01 -7.40 20.85
CA ASP A 210 -5.59 -7.05 20.87
C ASP A 210 -5.33 -5.96 21.93
N GLY A 211 -5.03 -6.41 23.15
CA GLY A 211 -4.82 -5.52 24.29
C GLY A 211 -3.68 -4.50 24.12
N ILE A 212 -2.68 -4.78 23.28
CA ILE A 212 -1.61 -3.82 22.97
C ILE A 212 -2.15 -2.68 22.11
N SER A 213 -2.91 -3.02 21.07
CA SER A 213 -3.59 -2.04 20.22
C SER A 213 -4.61 -1.22 21.01
N TYR A 214 -5.32 -1.84 21.96
CA TYR A 214 -6.22 -1.15 22.89
C TYR A 214 -5.49 -0.06 23.69
N CYS A 215 -4.35 -0.39 24.31
CA CYS A 215 -3.55 0.61 25.03
C CYS A 215 -3.09 1.75 24.13
N TYR A 216 -2.68 1.45 22.90
CA TYR A 216 -2.29 2.47 21.94
C TYR A 216 -3.45 3.41 21.59
N VAL A 217 -4.66 2.85 21.36
CA VAL A 217 -5.86 3.65 21.07
C VAL A 217 -6.23 4.53 22.27
N LEU A 218 -6.23 4.00 23.50
CA LEU A 218 -6.49 4.80 24.71
C LEU A 218 -5.51 5.98 24.82
N ALA A 219 -4.21 5.72 24.65
CA ALA A 219 -3.19 6.76 24.67
C ALA A 219 -3.43 7.86 23.63
N LYS A 220 -3.81 7.47 22.40
CA LYS A 220 -4.12 8.43 21.33
C LYS A 220 -5.39 9.23 21.55
N LEU A 221 -6.35 8.67 22.28
CA LEU A 221 -7.60 9.35 22.66
C LEU A 221 -7.47 10.15 23.97
N GLY A 222 -6.30 10.19 24.60
CA GLY A 222 -6.09 10.87 25.88
C GLY A 222 -6.85 10.23 27.05
N ARG A 223 -7.13 8.92 26.96
CA ARG A 223 -7.80 8.14 28.00
C ARG A 223 -6.80 7.39 28.85
N GLU A 224 -7.15 7.17 30.11
CA GLU A 224 -6.25 6.54 31.08
C GLU A 224 -6.80 5.21 31.58
N LEU A 225 -5.88 4.31 31.91
CA LEU A 225 -6.15 3.10 32.68
C LEU A 225 -5.96 3.41 34.18
N THR A 226 -6.66 2.68 35.03
CA THR A 226 -6.29 2.66 36.46
C THR A 226 -4.92 2.01 36.64
N VAL A 227 -4.22 2.34 37.73
CA VAL A 227 -2.93 1.73 38.07
C VAL A 227 -3.01 0.20 38.13
N ALA A 228 -4.13 -0.35 38.61
CA ALA A 228 -4.35 -1.79 38.67
C ALA A 228 -4.47 -2.41 37.26
N GLN A 229 -5.29 -1.80 36.39
CA GLN A 229 -5.44 -2.25 34.99
C GLN A 229 -4.12 -2.15 34.23
N ALA A 230 -3.41 -1.02 34.35
CA ALA A 230 -2.13 -0.82 33.68
C ALA A 230 -1.07 -1.85 34.11
N LYS A 231 -1.00 -2.20 35.41
CA LYS A 231 -0.13 -3.29 35.89
C LYS A 231 -0.55 -4.65 35.32
N ALA A 232 -1.85 -4.93 35.21
CA ALA A 232 -2.35 -6.16 34.63
C ALA A 232 -1.98 -6.28 33.14
N VAL A 233 -2.09 -5.20 32.37
CA VAL A 233 -1.65 -5.13 30.97
C VAL A 233 -0.16 -5.43 30.86
N VAL A 234 0.68 -4.82 31.70
CA VAL A 234 2.13 -5.07 31.69
C VAL A 234 2.43 -6.55 31.88
N LYS A 235 1.88 -7.17 32.94
CA LYS A 235 2.09 -8.59 33.21
C LYS A 235 1.60 -9.49 32.07
N ARG A 236 0.48 -9.13 31.44
CA ARG A 236 -0.11 -9.91 30.34
C ARG A 236 0.76 -9.90 29.09
N PHE A 237 1.43 -8.79 28.79
CA PHE A 237 2.13 -8.58 27.52
C PHE A 237 3.65 -8.47 27.66
N GLU A 238 4.24 -8.71 28.84
CA GLU A 238 5.68 -8.55 29.07
C GLU A 238 6.56 -9.39 28.14
N GLY A 239 6.06 -10.54 27.64
CA GLY A 239 6.74 -11.39 26.65
C GLY A 239 6.43 -11.09 25.18
N ASP A 240 5.55 -10.14 24.84
CA ASP A 240 5.18 -9.82 23.44
C ASP A 240 6.27 -8.98 22.76
N ASP A 241 6.58 -9.24 21.49
CA ASP A 241 7.54 -8.47 20.68
C ASP A 241 7.20 -6.97 20.64
N ARG A 242 5.91 -6.65 20.72
CA ARG A 242 5.34 -5.30 20.69
C ARG A 242 5.23 -4.68 22.08
N PHE A 243 5.78 -5.29 23.13
CA PHE A 243 5.70 -4.78 24.51
C PHE A 243 6.19 -3.34 24.65
N GLY A 244 7.18 -2.93 23.84
CA GLY A 244 7.64 -1.53 23.80
C GLY A 244 6.51 -0.53 23.52
N LEU A 245 5.49 -0.92 22.73
CA LEU A 245 4.32 -0.09 22.45
C LEU A 245 3.40 0.06 23.67
N VAL A 246 3.31 -0.97 24.53
CA VAL A 246 2.61 -0.87 25.83
C VAL A 246 3.30 0.15 26.70
N VAL A 247 4.61 0.05 26.86
CA VAL A 247 5.41 0.99 27.69
C VAL A 247 5.25 2.42 27.19
N TRP A 248 5.36 2.63 25.87
CA TRP A 248 5.12 3.93 25.25
C TRP A 248 3.71 4.46 25.55
N SER A 249 2.69 3.63 25.40
CA SER A 249 1.29 4.00 25.65
C SER A 249 1.07 4.40 27.10
N LEU A 250 1.65 3.67 28.06
CA LEU A 250 1.61 4.01 29.49
C LEU A 250 2.28 5.35 29.78
N GLY A 251 3.38 5.67 29.08
CA GLY A 251 4.03 6.98 29.15
C GLY A 251 3.11 8.11 28.66
N GLN A 252 2.44 7.91 27.52
CA GLN A 252 1.46 8.88 27.00
C GLN A 252 0.26 9.08 27.95
N MET A 253 -0.16 8.01 28.65
CA MET A 253 -1.21 8.05 29.67
C MET A 253 -0.70 8.51 31.06
N LYS A 254 0.52 9.05 31.17
CA LYS A 254 1.12 9.58 32.41
C LYS A 254 1.16 8.58 33.58
N GLN A 255 1.28 7.28 33.30
CA GLN A 255 1.25 6.20 34.30
C GLN A 255 2.57 6.05 35.07
N TRP A 256 3.06 7.14 35.70
CA TRP A 256 4.36 7.20 36.37
C TRP A 256 4.57 6.10 37.41
N GLN A 257 3.56 5.84 38.24
CA GLN A 257 3.63 4.80 39.28
C GLN A 257 3.79 3.40 38.69
N VAL A 258 3.19 3.13 37.53
CA VAL A 258 3.29 1.85 36.83
C VAL A 258 4.66 1.72 36.17
N LEU A 259 5.15 2.79 35.53
CA LEU A 259 6.46 2.80 34.88
C LEU A 259 7.61 2.64 35.89
N THR A 260 7.53 3.30 37.04
CA THR A 260 8.51 3.13 38.13
C THR A 260 8.44 1.74 38.77
N TRP A 261 7.24 1.15 38.88
CA TRP A 261 7.08 -0.24 39.28
C TRP A 261 7.68 -1.22 38.25
N LEU A 262 7.45 -0.99 36.96
CA LEU A 262 8.03 -1.79 35.87
C LEU A 262 9.56 -1.66 35.84
N ALA A 263 10.11 -0.46 36.04
CA ALA A 263 11.55 -0.22 36.05
C ALA A 263 12.29 -1.12 37.06
N LYS A 264 11.69 -1.34 38.24
CA LYS A 264 12.23 -2.25 39.27
C LYS A 264 12.21 -3.73 38.87
N ARG A 265 11.39 -4.09 37.87
CA ARG A 265 11.20 -5.46 37.36
C ARG A 265 11.79 -5.68 35.97
N LEU A 266 12.52 -4.70 35.42
CA LEU A 266 13.09 -4.80 34.08
C LEU A 266 13.93 -6.07 33.87
N PRO A 267 14.78 -6.52 34.81
CA PRO A 267 15.52 -7.76 34.64
C PRO A 267 14.62 -8.98 34.39
N GLU A 268 13.55 -9.13 35.19
CA GLU A 268 12.56 -10.22 35.04
C GLU A 268 11.87 -10.15 33.66
N VAL A 269 11.48 -8.94 33.24
CA VAL A 269 10.81 -8.72 31.95
C VAL A 269 11.75 -9.01 30.78
N HIS A 270 13.03 -8.66 30.89
CA HIS A 270 14.03 -8.97 29.86
C HIS A 270 14.22 -10.47 29.72
N GLU A 271 14.31 -11.20 30.83
CA GLU A 271 14.41 -12.65 30.83
C GLU A 271 13.18 -13.29 30.18
N ALA A 272 11.96 -12.90 30.61
CA ALA A 272 10.71 -13.41 30.03
C ALA A 272 10.64 -13.17 28.50
N ARG A 273 11.10 -12.02 28.02
CA ARG A 273 11.16 -11.71 26.57
C ARG A 273 12.17 -12.57 25.84
N LEU A 274 13.36 -12.75 26.40
CA LEU A 274 14.38 -13.62 25.81
C LEU A 274 13.88 -15.05 25.68
N THR A 275 13.22 -15.58 26.72
CA THR A 275 12.61 -16.91 26.70
C THR A 275 11.51 -17.01 25.64
N ALA A 276 10.59 -16.05 25.57
CA ALA A 276 9.49 -16.05 24.60
C ALA A 276 10.01 -15.96 23.15
N LEU A 277 10.99 -15.09 22.89
CA LEU A 277 11.62 -14.95 21.58
C LEU A 277 12.36 -16.23 21.19
N THR A 278 13.14 -16.81 22.10
CA THR A 278 13.88 -18.05 21.83
C THR A 278 12.94 -19.20 21.50
N ALA A 279 11.84 -19.35 22.25
CA ALA A 279 10.83 -20.36 21.96
C ALA A 279 10.16 -20.16 20.58
N LYS A 280 9.92 -18.91 20.18
CA LYS A 280 9.30 -18.56 18.90
C LYS A 280 10.20 -18.86 17.69
N TYR A 281 11.52 -18.77 17.83
CA TYR A 281 12.48 -19.02 16.75
C TYR A 281 13.13 -20.41 16.78
N ALA A 282 12.82 -21.23 17.80
CA ALA A 282 13.32 -22.59 17.92
C ALA A 282 12.44 -23.65 17.21
N GLY A 283 11.27 -23.25 16.69
CA GLY A 283 10.36 -24.08 15.89
C GLY A 283 10.12 -23.50 14.51
#